data_AF-A0A226DLT8-F1
#
_entry.id   AF-A0A226DLT8-F1
#
_cell.length_a   1.000
_cell.length_b   1.000
_cell.length_c   1.000
_cell.angle_alpha   90.00
_cell.angle_beta   90.00
_cell.angle_gamma   90.00
#
_symmetry.space_group_name_H-M   'P 1'
#
loop_
_entity.id
_entity.type
_entity.pdbx_description
1 polymer ?
#
loop_
_entity_poly.entity_id
_entity_poly.type
_entity_poly.pdbx_seq_one_letter_code
_entity_poly.pdbx_strand_id
1 'polypeptide(L)'
;MNDYAKGNNISIWLNSAKNQIFHSITHATFPLKATPCFKIYSGVSNNDGFTFLELLYETYDSVSFPQGFKSAISLETVTILLLGNPKHIMAPQGYRLSAIKTPKQADLSQIMLLTQEEITKCEKSVLVIEASESVAELEYLTKKFPHIDFYKSKDTLRLAPFGWSFVGQGESRINKYFQSIVETGIQGRLDYERRMRKITMYNSKLKEPARKDIPLGFDGALITLFILCGSTVFAAVLANVAELWPIWKMLFLLTKAKLSNLIYQFIHMVANRISRWMI
;
A
#
# COMPACT_ATOMS: atom_id res chain seq x y z
N MET A 1 27.83 3.25 2.87
CA MET A 1 27.89 3.44 4.33
C MET A 1 29.22 3.00 4.94
N ASN A 2 29.81 1.87 4.52
CA ASN A 2 31.12 1.44 5.02
C ASN A 2 32.26 2.46 4.81
N ASP A 3 32.26 3.23 3.71
CA ASP A 3 33.32 4.24 3.50
C ASP A 3 33.14 5.50 4.36
N TYR A 4 31.90 5.88 4.67
CA TYR A 4 31.60 6.99 5.59
C TYR A 4 32.01 6.62 7.02
N ALA A 5 31.69 5.39 7.45
CA ALA A 5 32.06 4.88 8.77
C ALA A 5 33.58 4.69 8.95
N LYS A 6 34.34 4.56 7.85
CA LYS A 6 35.80 4.35 7.87
C LYS A 6 36.62 5.64 7.93
N GLY A 7 35.98 6.82 8.04
CA GLY A 7 36.69 8.10 8.09
C GLY A 7 37.43 8.45 6.79
N ASN A 8 37.08 7.81 5.67
CA ASN A 8 37.59 8.21 4.37
C ASN A 8 37.20 9.66 4.09
N ASN A 9 38.10 10.39 3.44
CA ASN A 9 37.95 11.82 3.15
C ASN A 9 36.57 12.10 2.51
N ILE A 10 35.70 12.83 3.23
CA ILE A 10 34.31 13.13 2.86
C ILE A 10 34.21 13.67 1.43
N SER A 11 35.22 14.39 0.97
CA SER A 11 35.32 14.90 -0.40
C SER A 11 35.32 13.81 -1.48
N ILE A 12 35.99 12.67 -1.22
CA ILE A 12 36.04 11.53 -2.15
C ILE A 12 34.65 10.89 -2.25
N TRP A 13 34.00 10.67 -1.11
CA TRP A 13 32.64 10.12 -1.08
C TRP A 13 31.66 11.06 -1.79
N LEU A 14 31.75 12.37 -1.53
CA LEU A 14 30.89 13.38 -2.15
C LEU A 14 31.06 13.40 -3.67
N ASN A 15 32.30 13.36 -4.17
CA ASN A 15 32.57 13.29 -5.60
C ASN A 15 32.04 12.00 -6.24
N SER A 16 32.13 10.87 -5.54
CA SER A 16 31.52 9.61 -5.99
C SER A 16 29.98 9.72 -6.05
N ALA A 17 29.36 10.30 -5.02
CA ALA A 17 27.91 10.52 -4.98
C ALA A 17 27.44 11.47 -6.10
N LYS A 18 28.18 12.56 -6.35
CA LYS A 18 27.92 13.47 -7.48
C LYS A 18 27.90 12.73 -8.82
N ASN A 19 28.93 11.93 -9.09
CA ASN A 19 29.03 11.17 -10.33
C ASN A 19 27.90 10.14 -10.46
N GLN A 20 27.53 9.48 -9.36
CA GLN A 20 26.41 8.54 -9.33
C GLN A 20 25.08 9.22 -9.63
N ILE A 21 24.82 10.39 -9.04
CA ILE A 21 23.58 11.14 -9.27
C ILE A 21 23.52 11.69 -10.68
N PHE A 22 24.62 12.25 -11.18
CA PHE A 22 24.69 12.69 -12.56
C PHE A 22 24.33 11.53 -13.51
N HIS A 23 24.87 10.34 -13.26
CA HIS A 23 24.49 9.14 -14.01
C HIS A 23 23.02 8.74 -13.81
N SER A 24 22.46 8.83 -12.60
CA SER A 24 21.03 8.56 -12.35
C SER A 24 20.13 9.54 -13.12
N ILE A 25 20.52 10.82 -13.22
CA ILE A 25 19.79 11.86 -13.94
C ILE A 25 19.86 11.64 -15.45
N THR A 26 21.05 11.38 -16.00
CA THR A 26 21.25 11.23 -17.45
C THR A 26 20.81 9.87 -17.98
N HIS A 27 20.97 8.83 -17.16
CA HIS A 27 20.66 7.44 -17.48
C HIS A 27 19.69 6.87 -16.47
N ALA A 28 18.56 7.55 -16.25
CA ALA A 28 17.40 7.06 -15.47
C ALA A 28 16.76 5.78 -16.08
N THR A 29 17.55 4.94 -16.73
CA THR A 29 17.22 3.60 -17.17
C THR A 29 17.46 2.61 -16.04
N PHE A 30 16.41 1.84 -15.80
CA PHE A 30 16.25 0.70 -14.92
C PHE A 30 17.57 0.04 -14.47
N PRO A 31 17.81 -0.15 -13.16
CA PRO A 31 18.89 -1.01 -12.71
C PRO A 31 18.72 -2.39 -13.35
N LEU A 32 19.79 -2.90 -13.97
CA LEU A 32 19.84 -4.23 -14.60
C LEU A 32 19.49 -5.39 -13.63
N LYS A 33 19.46 -5.11 -12.32
CA LYS A 33 19.05 -6.04 -11.28
C LYS A 33 18.44 -5.27 -10.11
N ALA A 34 17.11 -5.16 -10.10
CA ALA A 34 16.39 -4.55 -8.99
C ALA A 34 16.61 -5.37 -7.71
N THR A 35 17.02 -4.72 -6.62
CA THR A 35 16.88 -5.34 -5.30
C THR A 35 15.39 -5.51 -4.99
N PRO A 36 14.95 -6.63 -4.40
CA PRO A 36 13.59 -7.11 -4.57
C PRO A 36 12.46 -6.24 -4.00
N CYS A 37 12.69 -5.21 -3.17
CA CYS A 37 11.56 -4.53 -2.54
C CYS A 37 11.62 -3.01 -2.32
N PHE A 38 12.76 -2.31 -2.31
CA PHE A 38 12.76 -0.87 -1.99
C PHE A 38 12.81 0.01 -3.24
N LYS A 39 11.65 0.51 -3.67
CA LYS A 39 11.50 1.37 -4.86
C LYS A 39 11.06 2.77 -4.44
N ILE A 40 11.66 3.80 -5.03
CA ILE A 40 11.38 5.21 -4.72
C ILE A 40 10.74 5.82 -5.96
N TYR A 41 9.42 5.80 -6.03
CA TYR A 41 8.71 6.48 -7.11
C TYR A 41 8.65 7.98 -6.85
N SER A 42 8.49 8.72 -7.93
CA SER A 42 8.29 10.16 -7.88
C SER A 42 6.94 10.54 -8.45
N GLY A 43 6.32 11.53 -7.80
CA GLY A 43 5.23 12.30 -8.38
C GLY A 43 5.65 13.01 -9.64
N VAL A 44 4.65 13.43 -10.41
CA VAL A 44 4.85 14.09 -11.69
C VAL A 44 5.14 15.59 -11.46
N SER A 45 6.26 16.09 -12.00
CA SER A 45 6.57 17.53 -12.02
C SER A 45 6.21 18.15 -13.38
N ASN A 46 5.85 19.43 -13.37
CA ASN A 46 5.55 20.18 -14.59
C ASN A 46 6.79 20.45 -15.46
N ASN A 47 7.98 20.48 -14.85
CA ASN A 47 9.22 20.84 -15.52
C ASN A 47 9.91 19.60 -16.10
N ASP A 48 10.32 18.69 -15.22
CA ASP A 48 11.21 17.58 -15.57
C ASP A 48 10.54 16.20 -15.51
N GLY A 49 9.20 16.20 -15.46
CA GLY A 49 8.38 15.00 -15.40
C GLY A 49 8.36 14.32 -14.03
N PHE A 50 9.40 14.42 -13.21
CA PHE A 50 9.46 13.79 -11.88
C PHE A 50 9.99 14.73 -10.79
N THR A 51 9.19 14.98 -9.75
CA THR A 51 9.53 15.84 -8.60
C THR A 51 10.83 15.45 -7.88
N PHE A 52 11.10 14.14 -7.71
CA PHE A 52 12.31 13.69 -7.03
C PHE A 52 13.57 13.91 -7.88
N LEU A 53 13.47 13.82 -9.20
CA LEU A 53 14.59 14.12 -10.08
C LEU A 53 14.95 15.60 -10.05
N GLU A 54 13.94 16.48 -10.01
CA GLU A 54 14.12 17.92 -9.80
C GLU A 54 14.85 18.18 -8.46
N LEU A 55 14.41 17.54 -7.37
CA LEU A 55 15.09 17.63 -6.07
C LEU A 55 16.55 17.15 -6.14
N LEU A 56 16.82 16.03 -6.84
CA LEU A 56 18.18 15.52 -7.02
C LEU A 56 19.05 16.47 -7.85
N TYR A 57 18.49 17.06 -8.90
CA TYR A 57 19.19 18.01 -9.75
C TYR A 57 19.55 19.29 -9.00
N GLU A 58 18.60 19.89 -8.29
CA GLU A 58 18.84 21.07 -7.46
C GLU A 58 19.88 20.79 -6.36
N THR A 59 19.79 19.60 -5.74
CA THR A 59 20.77 19.17 -4.73
C THR A 59 22.15 19.00 -5.37
N TYR A 60 22.23 18.34 -6.54
CA TYR A 60 23.48 18.19 -7.28
C TYR A 60 24.10 19.54 -7.63
N ASP A 61 23.31 20.49 -8.12
CA ASP A 61 23.77 21.82 -8.51
C ASP A 61 24.33 22.58 -7.30
N SER A 62 23.59 22.59 -6.18
CA SER A 62 24.02 23.23 -4.93
C SER A 62 25.33 22.69 -4.36
N VAL A 63 25.58 21.38 -4.52
CA VAL A 63 26.82 20.73 -4.04
C VAL A 63 27.96 20.87 -5.06
N SER A 64 27.63 21.03 -6.35
CA SER A 64 28.62 21.12 -7.45
C SER A 64 29.18 22.53 -7.63
N PHE A 65 28.34 23.55 -7.46
CA PHE A 65 28.74 24.95 -7.56
C PHE A 65 28.62 25.64 -6.20
N PRO A 66 29.55 25.39 -5.25
CA PRO A 66 29.59 26.09 -3.99
C PRO A 66 30.08 27.52 -4.20
N GLN A 67 29.28 28.35 -4.88
CA GLN A 67 29.51 29.79 -4.94
C GLN A 67 29.16 30.39 -3.57
N GLY A 68 30.08 30.27 -2.60
CA GLY A 68 30.06 31.06 -1.37
C GLY A 68 29.75 30.33 -0.06
N PHE A 69 29.37 29.05 -0.07
CA PHE A 69 29.10 28.32 1.18
C PHE A 69 30.28 27.44 1.61
N LYS A 70 31.07 27.95 2.57
CA LYS A 70 31.92 27.15 3.48
C LYS A 70 31.09 26.44 4.58
N SER A 71 29.76 26.41 4.46
CA SER A 71 28.92 25.77 5.48
C SER A 71 29.05 24.26 5.41
N ALA A 72 29.01 23.62 6.57
CA ALA A 72 28.91 22.19 6.70
C ALA A 72 27.78 21.64 5.82
N ILE A 73 28.07 20.58 5.07
CA ILE A 73 27.06 19.83 4.32
C ILE A 73 25.98 19.38 5.32
N SER A 74 24.72 19.74 5.08
CA SER A 74 23.64 19.34 5.96
C SER A 74 23.41 17.83 5.88
N LEU A 75 22.98 17.23 6.99
CA LEU A 75 22.59 15.82 7.01
C LEU A 75 21.53 15.52 5.94
N GLU A 76 20.62 16.47 5.74
CA GLU A 76 19.55 16.38 4.75
C GLU A 76 20.09 16.27 3.31
N THR A 77 21.07 17.10 2.94
CA THR A 77 21.75 16.99 1.64
C THR A 77 22.38 15.61 1.48
N VAL A 78 23.06 15.09 2.52
CA VAL A 78 23.62 13.73 2.50
C VAL A 78 22.53 12.68 2.29
N THR A 79 21.39 12.81 2.96
CA THR A 79 20.25 11.90 2.81
C THR A 79 19.68 11.93 1.39
N ILE A 80 19.47 13.12 0.81
CA ILE A 80 18.98 13.26 -0.58
C ILE A 80 19.98 12.62 -1.55
N LEU A 81 21.28 12.87 -1.38
CA LEU A 81 22.31 12.25 -2.22
C LEU A 81 22.32 10.71 -2.10
N LEU A 82 22.08 10.17 -0.89
CA LEU A 82 21.98 8.73 -0.66
C LEU A 82 20.73 8.11 -1.31
N LEU A 83 19.59 8.80 -1.27
CA LEU A 83 18.36 8.37 -1.93
C LEU A 83 18.46 8.44 -3.46
N GLY A 84 19.33 9.32 -3.98
CA GLY A 84 19.66 9.44 -5.40
C GLY A 84 20.49 8.29 -5.98
N ASN A 85 20.80 7.25 -5.19
CA ASN A 85 21.61 6.13 -5.64
C ASN A 85 20.95 5.41 -6.83
N PRO A 86 21.69 5.11 -7.93
CA PRO A 86 21.15 4.44 -9.12
C PRO A 86 20.63 3.02 -8.85
N LYS A 87 20.90 2.45 -7.65
CA LYS A 87 20.30 1.19 -7.20
C LYS A 87 18.81 1.29 -6.94
N HIS A 88 18.29 2.49 -6.68
CA HIS A 88 16.86 2.72 -6.49
C HIS A 88 16.17 2.89 -7.85
N ILE A 89 15.06 2.19 -8.04
CA ILE A 89 14.18 2.42 -9.19
C ILE A 89 13.41 3.72 -8.92
N MET A 90 13.54 4.68 -9.84
CA MET A 90 12.90 6.00 -9.76
C MET A 90 11.73 6.20 -10.73
N ALA A 91 11.60 5.30 -11.70
CA ALA A 91 10.61 5.38 -12.76
C ALA A 91 9.79 4.08 -12.82
N PRO A 92 8.48 4.17 -13.14
CA PRO A 92 7.66 2.99 -13.29
C PRO A 92 8.09 2.16 -14.50
N GLN A 93 7.84 0.85 -14.44
CA GLN A 93 8.17 -0.06 -15.53
C GLN A 93 7.38 0.29 -16.80
N GLY A 94 8.05 0.25 -17.96
CA GLY A 94 7.43 0.57 -19.24
C GLY A 94 7.48 2.04 -19.63
N TYR A 95 7.86 2.94 -18.73
CA TYR A 95 8.14 4.34 -19.09
C TYR A 95 9.63 4.52 -19.40
N ARG A 96 9.95 4.98 -20.61
CA ARG A 96 11.32 5.35 -20.99
C ARG A 96 11.50 6.84 -20.74
N LEU A 97 12.27 7.20 -19.72
CA LEU A 97 12.72 8.59 -19.58
C LEU A 97 13.60 8.95 -20.78
N SER A 98 13.17 9.92 -21.57
CA SER A 98 14.10 10.66 -22.41
C SER A 98 14.49 11.92 -21.66
N ALA A 99 15.75 12.01 -21.20
CA ALA A 99 16.27 13.12 -20.40
C ALA A 99 16.21 14.52 -21.07
N ILE A 100 15.70 14.61 -22.31
CA ILE A 100 15.79 15.79 -23.17
C ILE A 100 14.41 16.38 -23.49
N LYS A 101 13.31 15.67 -23.20
CA LYS A 101 11.97 16.14 -23.57
C LYS A 101 11.07 16.30 -22.36
N THR A 102 10.51 17.50 -22.22
CA THR A 102 9.39 17.77 -21.34
C THR A 102 8.22 16.84 -21.73
N PRO A 103 7.69 16.04 -20.79
CA PRO A 103 6.62 15.10 -21.10
C PRO A 103 5.36 15.86 -21.53
N LYS A 104 4.66 15.37 -22.56
CA LYS A 104 3.36 15.95 -22.93
C LYS A 104 2.32 15.61 -21.86
N GLN A 105 1.24 16.39 -21.80
CA GLN A 105 0.15 16.16 -20.85
C GLN A 105 -0.41 14.72 -20.86
N ALA A 106 -0.44 14.06 -22.03
CA ALA A 106 -0.86 12.66 -22.17
C ALA A 106 0.15 11.70 -21.51
N ASP A 107 1.45 11.99 -21.65
CA ASP A 107 2.53 11.21 -21.03
C ASP A 107 2.46 11.34 -19.50
N LEU A 108 2.17 12.54 -18.98
CA LEU A 108 2.00 12.78 -17.54
C LEU A 108 0.92 11.87 -16.94
N SER A 109 -0.24 11.75 -17.62
CA SER A 109 -1.30 10.84 -17.16
C SER A 109 -0.90 9.37 -17.20
N GLN A 110 -0.11 8.97 -18.21
CA GLN A 110 0.37 7.60 -18.31
C GLN A 110 1.41 7.27 -17.23
N ILE A 111 2.36 8.18 -16.98
CA ILE A 111 3.35 8.03 -15.89
C ILE A 111 2.63 7.85 -14.56
N MET A 112 1.66 8.72 -14.27
CA MET A 112 0.89 8.65 -13.04
C MET A 112 0.14 7.32 -12.90
N LEU A 113 -0.47 6.81 -13.98
CA LEU A 113 -1.11 5.49 -14.01
C LEU A 113 -0.14 4.36 -13.70
N LEU A 114 1.00 4.34 -14.38
CA LEU A 114 2.01 3.30 -14.21
C LEU A 114 2.62 3.34 -12.80
N THR A 115 2.87 4.55 -12.28
CA THR A 115 3.34 4.75 -10.90
C THR A 115 2.32 4.24 -9.88
N GLN A 116 1.03 4.53 -10.06
CA GLN A 116 -0.03 4.02 -9.18
C GLN A 116 -0.09 2.49 -9.21
N GLU A 117 -0.07 1.88 -10.40
CA GLU A 117 -0.07 0.42 -10.55
C GLU A 117 1.16 -0.21 -9.86
N GLU A 118 2.33 0.37 -10.05
CA GLU A 118 3.58 -0.11 -9.46
C GLU A 118 3.62 0.01 -7.93
N ILE A 119 3.14 1.12 -7.37
CA ILE A 119 3.04 1.32 -5.92
C ILE A 119 2.09 0.29 -5.31
N THR A 120 0.98 -0.02 -5.99
CA THR A 120 0.00 -0.99 -5.48
C THR A 120 0.50 -2.44 -5.50
N LYS A 121 1.48 -2.76 -6.35
CA LYS A 121 2.08 -4.10 -6.44
C LYS A 121 3.20 -4.33 -5.43
N CYS A 122 3.83 -3.28 -4.91
CA CYS A 122 5.06 -3.39 -4.14
C CYS A 122 4.85 -2.97 -2.69
N GLU A 123 4.94 -3.93 -1.76
CA GLU A 123 4.72 -3.74 -0.32
C GLU A 123 5.72 -2.75 0.34
N LYS A 124 6.86 -2.45 -0.31
CA LYS A 124 7.90 -1.56 0.25
C LYS A 124 8.29 -0.44 -0.73
N SER A 125 7.29 0.19 -1.33
CA SER A 125 7.50 1.36 -2.18
C SER A 125 7.33 2.68 -1.41
N VAL A 126 8.06 3.70 -1.84
CA VAL A 126 7.93 5.07 -1.35
C VAL A 126 7.56 5.96 -2.52
N LEU A 127 6.53 6.80 -2.36
CA LEU A 127 6.18 7.83 -3.34
C LEU A 127 6.65 9.19 -2.82
N VAL A 128 7.57 9.81 -3.55
CA VAL A 128 8.08 11.15 -3.26
C VAL A 128 7.24 12.16 -4.04
N ILE A 129 6.56 13.03 -3.32
CA ILE A 129 5.67 14.08 -3.84
C ILE A 129 5.92 15.36 -3.06
N GLU A 130 5.43 16.48 -3.59
CA GLU A 130 5.49 17.75 -2.88
C GLU A 130 4.71 17.67 -1.55
N ALA A 131 5.28 18.24 -0.49
CA ALA A 131 4.70 18.16 0.85
C ALA A 131 3.28 18.75 0.92
N SER A 132 3.03 19.83 0.16
CA SER A 132 1.73 20.51 0.04
C SER A 132 0.65 19.60 -0.57
N GLU A 133 1.04 18.68 -1.45
CA GLU A 133 0.14 17.78 -2.16
C GLU A 133 -0.03 16.42 -1.45
N SER A 134 0.87 16.10 -0.52
CA SER A 134 0.95 14.78 0.14
C SER A 134 -0.35 14.31 0.76
N VAL A 135 -1.12 15.21 1.37
CA VAL A 135 -2.40 14.87 2.02
C VAL A 135 -3.46 14.48 0.99
N ALA A 136 -3.53 15.19 -0.13
CA ALA A 136 -4.53 14.92 -1.16
C ALA A 136 -4.22 13.60 -1.89
N GLU A 137 -2.95 13.35 -2.17
CA GLU A 137 -2.52 12.10 -2.81
C GLU A 137 -2.77 10.91 -1.88
N LEU A 138 -2.46 11.04 -0.59
CA LEU A 138 -2.73 10.00 0.40
C LEU A 138 -4.23 9.67 0.51
N GLU A 139 -5.07 10.69 0.61
CA GLU A 139 -6.53 10.52 0.67
C GLU A 139 -7.07 9.84 -0.60
N TYR A 140 -6.59 10.26 -1.76
CA TYR A 140 -6.93 9.67 -3.04
C TYR A 140 -6.51 8.19 -3.15
N LEU A 141 -5.26 7.87 -2.81
CA LEU A 141 -4.73 6.50 -2.88
C LEU A 141 -5.45 5.56 -1.90
N THR A 142 -5.69 6.02 -0.67
CA THR A 142 -6.41 5.25 0.36
C THR A 142 -7.84 4.94 -0.08
N LYS A 143 -8.53 5.91 -0.70
CA LYS A 143 -9.88 5.72 -1.23
C LYS A 143 -9.90 4.77 -2.43
N LYS A 144 -8.90 4.88 -3.32
CA LYS A 144 -8.82 4.08 -4.55
C LYS A 144 -8.41 2.64 -4.30
N PHE A 145 -7.52 2.41 -3.33
CA PHE A 145 -6.97 1.09 -3.00
C PHE A 145 -7.20 0.78 -1.51
N PRO A 146 -8.45 0.47 -1.10
CA PRO A 146 -8.82 0.31 0.31
C PRO A 146 -8.20 -0.93 0.99
N HIS A 147 -7.55 -1.81 0.23
CA HIS A 147 -6.86 -3.00 0.72
C HIS A 147 -5.37 -2.76 0.97
N ILE A 148 -4.88 -1.54 0.74
CA ILE A 148 -3.48 -1.16 0.93
C ILE A 148 -3.45 0.00 1.91
N ASP A 149 -2.67 -0.18 2.98
CA ASP A 149 -2.45 0.88 3.94
C ASP A 149 -1.34 1.81 3.45
N PHE A 150 -1.70 3.06 3.17
CA PHE A 150 -0.75 4.10 2.83
C PHE A 150 -0.39 4.91 4.06
N TYR A 151 0.90 5.21 4.21
CA TYR A 151 1.41 5.98 5.34
C TYR A 151 2.18 7.20 4.86
N LYS A 152 1.95 8.34 5.50
CA LYS A 152 2.77 9.53 5.30
C LYS A 152 4.07 9.37 6.09
N SER A 153 5.21 9.61 5.44
CA SER A 153 6.51 9.69 6.12
C SER A 153 6.49 10.79 7.20
N LYS A 154 7.16 10.54 8.33
CA LYS A 154 7.39 11.56 9.37
C LYS A 154 8.40 12.61 8.91
N ASP A 155 9.36 12.17 8.11
CA ASP A 155 10.43 13.02 7.60
C ASP A 155 9.99 13.67 6.28
N THR A 156 10.24 14.98 6.17
CA THR A 156 10.06 15.76 4.95
C THR A 156 11.43 16.21 4.48
N LEU A 157 11.77 15.87 3.24
CA LEU A 157 12.99 16.38 2.60
C LEU A 157 12.74 17.81 2.15
N ARG A 158 13.76 18.67 2.31
CA ARG A 158 13.75 20.08 1.95
C ARG A 158 12.56 20.80 2.53
N LEU A 159 12.54 20.86 3.87
CA LEU A 159 11.56 21.66 4.60
C LEU A 159 11.86 23.15 4.36
N ALA A 160 11.49 23.63 3.18
CA ALA A 160 11.46 25.05 2.90
C ALA A 160 10.20 25.62 3.56
N PRO A 161 10.32 26.60 4.47
CA PRO A 161 9.15 27.33 4.92
C PRO A 161 8.52 27.97 3.70
N PHE A 162 7.29 27.57 3.38
CA PHE A 162 6.50 28.22 2.34
C PHE A 162 5.68 29.32 2.99
N GLY A 163 5.51 30.42 2.27
CA GLY A 163 4.77 31.56 2.75
C GLY A 163 4.83 32.70 1.76
N TRP A 164 4.17 33.78 2.11
CA TRP A 164 4.19 35.01 1.33
C TRP A 164 5.17 35.98 1.97
N SER A 165 6.13 36.45 1.19
CA SER A 165 6.96 37.58 1.57
C SER A 165 6.46 38.83 0.85
N PHE A 166 6.34 39.93 1.60
CA PHE A 166 5.93 41.22 1.06
C PHE A 166 7.15 42.13 1.06
N VAL A 167 7.68 42.44 -0.12
CA VAL A 167 8.83 43.35 -0.29
C VAL A 167 8.31 44.77 -0.54
N GLY A 168 8.91 45.76 0.14
CA GLY A 168 8.50 47.15 0.01
C GLY A 168 7.32 47.52 0.91
N GLN A 169 7.44 47.28 2.22
CA GLN A 169 6.45 47.71 3.22
C GLN A 169 6.37 49.24 3.29
N GLY A 170 5.59 49.85 2.39
CA GLY A 170 5.04 51.20 2.58
C GLY A 170 3.76 51.17 3.42
N GLU A 171 2.98 52.25 3.41
CA GLU A 171 1.67 52.36 4.10
C GLU A 171 0.55 51.47 3.49
N SER A 172 0.92 50.44 2.73
CA SER A 172 -0.03 49.54 2.08
C SER A 172 -0.82 48.73 3.11
N ARG A 173 -2.15 48.74 2.96
CA ARG A 173 -3.06 47.91 3.76
C ARG A 173 -3.12 46.45 3.31
N ILE A 174 -2.43 46.08 2.22
CA ILE A 174 -2.48 44.73 1.62
C ILE A 174 -2.10 43.64 2.62
N ASN A 175 -1.01 43.83 3.39
CA ASN A 175 -0.57 42.83 4.35
C ASN A 175 -1.63 42.55 5.43
N LYS A 176 -2.34 43.59 5.89
CA LYS A 176 -3.42 43.46 6.87
C LYS A 176 -4.62 42.69 6.31
N TYR A 177 -5.00 42.97 5.06
CA TYR A 177 -6.08 42.22 4.42
C TYR A 177 -5.69 40.76 4.16
N PHE A 178 -4.45 40.52 3.72
CA PHE A 178 -3.96 39.17 3.49
C PHE A 178 -3.92 38.36 4.80
N GLN A 179 -3.42 38.96 5.88
CA GLN A 179 -3.46 38.36 7.21
C GLN A 179 -4.89 38.01 7.62
N SER A 180 -5.85 38.93 7.42
CA SER A 180 -7.26 38.66 7.71
C SER A 180 -7.82 37.48 6.90
N ILE A 181 -7.46 37.33 5.63
CA ILE A 181 -7.88 36.17 4.78
C ILE A 181 -7.33 34.85 5.35
N VAL A 182 -6.10 34.84 5.85
CA VAL A 182 -5.49 33.65 6.45
C VAL A 182 -6.13 33.35 7.81
N GLU A 183 -6.27 34.35 8.69
CA GLU A 183 -6.83 34.21 10.04
C GLU A 183 -8.30 33.81 10.04
N THR A 184 -9.08 34.28 9.07
CA THR A 184 -10.49 33.89 8.90
C THR A 184 -10.65 32.48 8.31
N GLY A 185 -9.56 31.83 7.89
CA GLY A 185 -9.56 30.47 7.35
C GLY A 185 -9.98 30.37 5.87
N ILE A 186 -10.18 31.49 5.17
CA ILE A 186 -10.53 31.50 3.73
C ILE A 186 -9.45 30.77 2.92
N GLN A 187 -8.17 31.00 3.24
CA GLN A 187 -7.06 30.29 2.59
C GLN A 187 -7.17 28.78 2.77
N GLY A 188 -7.46 28.32 3.99
CA GLY A 188 -7.63 26.88 4.27
C GLY A 188 -8.80 26.26 3.50
N ARG A 189 -9.90 27.01 3.30
CA ARG A 189 -11.02 26.57 2.46
C ARG A 189 -10.62 26.46 0.99
N LEU A 190 -9.89 27.44 0.47
CA LEU A 190 -9.39 27.41 -0.91
C LEU A 190 -8.44 26.22 -1.15
N ASP A 191 -7.57 25.94 -0.19
CA ASP A 191 -6.66 24.79 -0.26
C ASP A 191 -7.43 23.45 -0.22
N TYR A 192 -8.47 23.34 0.61
CA TYR A 192 -9.37 22.19 0.59
C TYR A 192 -10.09 22.01 -0.75
N GLU A 193 -10.66 23.08 -1.32
CA GLU A 193 -11.34 23.01 -2.61
C GLU A 193 -10.38 22.67 -3.75
N ARG A 194 -9.15 23.20 -3.73
CA ARG A 194 -8.07 22.84 -4.66
C ARG A 194 -7.77 21.34 -4.58
N ARG A 195 -7.65 20.78 -3.36
CA ARG A 195 -7.46 19.33 -3.17
C ARG A 195 -8.61 18.52 -3.74
N MET A 196 -9.86 18.90 -3.45
CA MET A 196 -11.04 18.19 -3.95
C MET A 196 -11.15 18.22 -5.48
N ARG A 197 -10.82 19.34 -6.11
CA ARG A 197 -10.77 19.44 -7.58
C ARG A 197 -9.71 18.52 -8.17
N LYS A 198 -8.54 18.42 -7.54
CA LYS A 198 -7.45 17.52 -7.96
C LYS A 198 -7.89 16.05 -7.89
N ILE A 199 -8.49 15.62 -6.77
CA ILE A 199 -9.04 14.27 -6.60
C ILE A 199 -10.10 13.97 -7.68
N THR A 200 -11.00 14.93 -7.94
CA THR A 200 -12.05 14.78 -8.96
C THR A 200 -11.47 14.64 -10.37
N MET A 201 -10.44 15.43 -10.68
CA MET A 201 -9.71 15.36 -11.95
C MET A 201 -8.98 14.02 -12.14
N TYR A 202 -8.44 13.44 -11.06
CA TYR A 202 -7.88 12.10 -11.12
C TYR A 202 -8.95 11.07 -11.45
N ASN A 203 -10.08 11.09 -10.75
CA ASN A 203 -11.18 10.15 -11.00
C ASN A 203 -11.77 10.27 -12.42
N SER A 204 -11.81 11.47 -13.01
CA SER A 204 -12.36 11.66 -14.35
C SER A 204 -11.40 11.25 -15.48
N LYS A 205 -10.09 11.48 -15.31
CA LYS A 205 -9.08 11.12 -16.31
C LYS A 205 -8.75 9.63 -16.29
N LEU A 206 -8.81 9.03 -15.12
CA LEU A 206 -8.56 7.63 -14.92
C LEU A 206 -9.92 6.95 -15.06
N LYS A 207 -10.36 6.65 -16.28
CA LYS A 207 -11.46 5.70 -16.49
C LYS A 207 -11.12 4.50 -15.61
N GLU A 208 -11.92 4.29 -14.56
CA GLU A 208 -11.67 3.18 -13.64
C GLU A 208 -11.51 1.93 -14.51
N PRO A 209 -10.35 1.26 -14.51
CA PRO A 209 -10.24 0.00 -15.20
C PRO A 209 -11.35 -0.86 -14.60
N ALA A 210 -12.31 -1.28 -15.44
CA ALA A 210 -13.47 -2.07 -15.05
C ALA A 210 -12.99 -3.07 -14.02
N ARG A 211 -13.46 -2.89 -12.77
CA ARG A 211 -13.01 -3.57 -11.57
C ARG A 211 -12.73 -5.03 -11.95
N LYS A 212 -11.46 -5.39 -12.18
CA LYS A 212 -11.10 -6.80 -12.39
C LYS A 212 -11.42 -7.40 -11.05
N ASP A 213 -12.47 -8.22 -11.01
CA ASP A 213 -13.07 -8.82 -9.82
C ASP A 213 -11.97 -9.13 -8.81
N ILE A 214 -11.72 -8.15 -7.93
CA ILE A 214 -10.71 -8.31 -6.90
C ILE A 214 -11.34 -9.39 -6.06
N PRO A 215 -10.71 -10.57 -5.91
CA PRO A 215 -11.26 -11.60 -5.05
C PRO A 215 -11.49 -10.90 -3.72
N LEU A 216 -12.75 -10.73 -3.34
CA LEU A 216 -13.12 -10.17 -2.05
C LEU A 216 -12.42 -11.09 -1.06
N GLY A 217 -11.29 -10.62 -0.53
CA GLY A 217 -10.57 -11.33 0.50
C GLY A 217 -11.61 -11.61 1.56
N PHE A 218 -11.87 -12.89 1.83
CA PHE A 218 -12.74 -13.33 2.92
C PHE A 218 -12.02 -13.03 4.23
N ASP A 219 -11.75 -11.76 4.47
CA ASP A 219 -10.83 -11.32 5.50
C ASP A 219 -11.60 -11.25 6.80
N GLY A 220 -11.17 -12.08 7.77
CA GLY A 220 -11.62 -12.15 9.16
C GLY A 220 -13.12 -12.40 9.39
N ALA A 221 -13.98 -11.45 9.02
CA ALA A 221 -15.39 -11.40 9.41
C ALA A 221 -16.24 -12.55 8.83
N LEU A 222 -15.96 -12.97 7.60
CA LEU A 222 -16.68 -14.12 7.03
C LEU A 222 -16.15 -15.44 7.62
N ILE A 223 -14.85 -15.53 7.91
CA ILE A 223 -14.25 -16.69 8.59
C ILE A 223 -14.85 -16.84 9.99
N THR A 224 -14.97 -15.77 10.76
CA THR A 224 -15.61 -15.82 12.08
C THR A 224 -17.09 -16.22 11.97
N LEU A 225 -17.81 -15.74 10.96
CA LEU A 225 -19.19 -16.15 10.70
C LEU A 225 -19.31 -17.64 10.38
N PHE A 226 -18.40 -18.18 9.55
CA PHE A 226 -18.34 -19.62 9.28
C PHE A 226 -17.98 -20.45 10.51
N ILE A 227 -17.07 -19.98 11.37
CA ILE A 227 -16.72 -20.67 12.63
C ILE A 227 -17.92 -20.66 13.60
N LEU A 228 -18.63 -19.54 13.70
CA LEU A 228 -19.75 -19.37 14.63
C LEU A 228 -20.98 -20.17 14.16
N CYS A 229 -21.28 -20.16 12.85
CA CYS A 229 -22.32 -20.99 12.26
C CYS A 229 -21.96 -22.48 12.30
N GLY A 230 -20.71 -22.83 11.96
CA GLY A 230 -20.22 -24.21 11.98
C GLY A 230 -20.26 -24.82 13.39
N SER A 231 -19.82 -24.07 14.41
CA SER A 231 -19.83 -24.54 15.80
C SER A 231 -21.24 -24.72 16.37
N THR A 232 -22.18 -23.83 16.03
CA THR A 232 -23.58 -23.96 16.47
C THR A 232 -24.28 -25.16 15.83
N VAL A 233 -24.11 -25.36 14.52
CA VAL A 233 -24.63 -26.55 13.81
C VAL A 233 -24.01 -27.83 14.37
N PHE A 234 -22.69 -27.83 14.62
CA PHE A 234 -21.99 -28.99 15.17
C PHE A 234 -22.49 -29.35 16.58
N ALA A 235 -22.67 -28.36 17.46
CA ALA A 235 -23.22 -28.57 18.80
C ALA A 235 -24.65 -29.12 18.75
N ALA A 236 -25.50 -28.62 17.85
CA ALA A 236 -26.85 -29.12 17.66
C ALA A 236 -26.88 -30.58 17.20
N VAL A 237 -26.00 -30.96 16.26
CA VAL A 237 -25.88 -32.36 15.81
C VAL A 237 -25.43 -33.26 16.95
N LEU A 238 -24.42 -32.84 17.73
CA LEU A 238 -23.95 -33.61 18.89
C LEU A 238 -25.04 -33.79 19.95
N ALA A 239 -25.83 -32.75 20.24
CA ALA A 239 -26.95 -32.85 21.17
C ALA A 239 -28.01 -33.84 20.68
N ASN A 240 -28.40 -33.76 19.41
CA ASN A 240 -29.37 -34.71 18.82
C ASN A 240 -28.86 -36.17 18.86
N VAL A 241 -27.57 -36.39 18.58
CA VAL A 241 -26.97 -37.74 18.69
C VAL A 241 -26.99 -38.24 20.14
N ALA A 242 -26.67 -37.38 21.10
CA ALA A 242 -26.70 -37.74 22.52
C ALA A 242 -28.12 -38.08 23.02
N GLU A 243 -29.15 -37.34 22.58
CA GLU A 243 -30.55 -37.60 22.92
C GLU A 243 -31.12 -38.85 22.25
N LEU A 244 -30.71 -39.13 21.00
CA LEU A 244 -31.15 -40.31 20.26
C LEU A 244 -30.42 -41.59 20.70
N TRP A 245 -29.22 -41.48 21.25
CA TRP A 245 -28.44 -42.62 21.74
C TRP A 245 -29.21 -43.58 22.67
N PRO A 246 -29.90 -43.13 23.75
CA PRO A 246 -30.68 -44.01 24.60
C PRO A 246 -31.88 -44.65 23.89
N ILE A 247 -32.51 -43.93 22.96
CA ILE A 247 -33.65 -44.46 22.17
C ILE A 247 -33.16 -45.58 21.25
N TRP A 248 -32.06 -45.35 20.53
CA TRP A 248 -31.43 -46.37 19.69
C TRP A 248 -30.99 -47.59 20.49
N LYS A 249 -30.43 -47.37 21.69
CA LYS A 249 -30.05 -48.45 22.61
C LYS A 249 -31.28 -49.27 23.04
N MET A 250 -32.39 -48.63 23.39
CA MET A 250 -33.64 -49.32 23.74
C MET A 250 -34.23 -50.08 22.55
N LEU A 251 -34.26 -49.48 21.37
CA LEU A 251 -34.79 -50.11 20.16
C LEU A 251 -33.96 -51.34 19.76
N PHE A 252 -32.63 -51.24 19.87
CA PHE A 252 -31.71 -52.35 19.65
C PHE A 252 -31.87 -53.49 20.67
N LEU A 253 -32.13 -53.16 21.94
CA LEU A 253 -32.43 -54.17 22.96
C LEU A 253 -33.78 -54.85 22.70
N LEU A 254 -34.79 -54.10 22.26
CA LEU A 254 -36.10 -54.65 21.88
C LEU A 254 -36.04 -55.56 20.66
N THR A 255 -35.28 -55.19 19.62
CA THR A 255 -35.09 -56.05 18.44
C THR A 255 -34.34 -57.33 18.80
N LYS A 256 -33.30 -57.24 19.65
CA LYS A 256 -32.62 -58.43 20.20
C LYS A 256 -33.55 -59.32 21.01
N ALA A 257 -34.39 -58.75 21.88
CA ALA A 257 -35.34 -59.52 22.68
C ALA A 257 -36.40 -60.23 21.81
N LYS A 258 -36.97 -59.53 20.82
CA LYS A 258 -37.92 -60.14 19.86
C LYS A 258 -37.27 -61.26 19.04
N LEU A 259 -36.03 -61.06 18.57
CA LEU A 259 -35.30 -62.06 17.81
C LEU A 259 -35.01 -63.31 18.67
N SER A 260 -34.61 -63.12 19.93
CA SER A 260 -34.40 -64.23 20.86
C SER A 260 -35.67 -65.03 21.12
N ASN A 261 -36.82 -64.37 21.28
CA ASN A 261 -38.12 -65.03 21.46
C ASN A 261 -38.54 -65.82 20.20
N LEU A 262 -38.33 -65.25 19.01
CA LEU A 262 -38.59 -65.95 17.74
C LEU A 262 -37.70 -67.19 17.58
N ILE A 263 -36.41 -67.09 17.91
CA ILE A 263 -35.49 -68.22 17.88
C ILE A 263 -35.96 -69.30 18.89
N TYR A 264 -36.38 -68.92 20.09
CA TYR A 264 -36.87 -69.86 21.10
C TYR A 264 -38.15 -70.59 20.64
N GLN A 265 -39.12 -69.87 20.06
CA GLN A 265 -40.31 -70.48 19.49
C GLN A 265 -39.99 -71.44 18.34
N PHE A 266 -39.02 -71.08 17.48
CA PHE A 266 -38.58 -71.94 16.39
C PHE A 266 -37.92 -73.22 16.90
N ILE A 267 -37.00 -73.11 17.87
CA ILE A 267 -36.34 -74.26 18.50
C ILE A 267 -37.38 -75.18 19.16
N HIS A 268 -38.32 -74.63 19.92
CA HIS A 268 -39.38 -75.40 20.58
C HIS A 268 -40.30 -76.10 19.55
N MET A 269 -40.63 -75.43 18.45
CA MET A 269 -41.42 -76.02 17.36
C MET A 269 -40.69 -77.20 16.70
N VAL A 270 -39.38 -77.06 16.45
CA VAL A 270 -38.55 -78.14 15.90
C VAL A 270 -38.43 -79.31 16.89
N ALA A 271 -38.20 -79.03 18.17
CA ALA A 271 -38.13 -80.05 19.22
C ALA A 271 -39.44 -80.87 19.33
N ASN A 272 -40.60 -80.18 19.34
CA ASN A 272 -41.92 -80.83 19.33
C ASN A 272 -42.24 -81.60 18.04
N ARG A 273 -41.55 -81.28 16.94
CA ARG A 273 -41.66 -82.05 15.70
C ARG A 273 -40.83 -83.32 15.81
N ILE A 274 -39.57 -83.22 16.27
CA ILE A 274 -38.66 -84.36 16.44
C ILE A 274 -39.22 -85.38 17.43
N SER A 275 -39.79 -84.95 18.57
CA SER A 275 -40.38 -85.88 19.55
C SER A 275 -41.54 -86.70 18.99
N ARG A 276 -42.31 -86.14 18.05
CA ARG A 276 -43.41 -86.84 17.37
C ARG A 276 -42.96 -87.91 16.36
N TRP A 277 -41.70 -87.88 15.93
CA TRP A 277 -41.13 -88.91 15.05
C TRP A 277 -40.45 -90.07 15.82
N MET A 278 -40.21 -89.91 17.12
CA MET A 278 -39.56 -90.93 17.96
C MET A 278 -40.55 -91.80 18.77
N ILE A 279 -41.85 -91.52 18.68
CA ILE A 279 -42.94 -92.34 19.25
C ILE A 279 -43.60 -93.10 18.11
#